data_AF-A0AAD3G1C3-F1
#
_entry.id   AF-A0AAD3G1C3-F1
#
_cell.length_a   1.000
_cell.length_b   1.000
_cell.length_c   1.000
_cell.angle_alpha   90.00
_cell.angle_beta   90.00
_cell.angle_gamma   90.00
#
_symmetry.space_group_name_H-M   'P 1'
#
loop_
_entity.id
_entity.type
_entity.pdbx_description
1 polymer ?
#
loop_
_entity_poly.entity_id
_entity_poly.type
_entity_poly.pdbx_seq_one_letter_code
_entity_poly.pdbx_strand_id
1 'polypeptide(L)' 'MYKPIIAAVNGTCVAGGFEMLSSTDIRVAVPDARFAVMEPKRGLFAVSCP' A
#
# COMPACT_ATOMS: atom_id res chain seq x y z
N MET A 1 15.40 -18.59 5.43
CA MET A 1 16.06 -17.70 4.45
C MET A 1 15.13 -16.52 4.22
N TYR A 2 15.48 -15.33 4.71
CA TYR A 2 14.68 -14.11 4.51
C TYR A 2 15.18 -13.42 3.24
N LYS A 3 14.26 -13.08 2.33
CA LYS A 3 14.56 -12.33 1.11
C LYS A 3 13.78 -11.00 1.18
N PRO A 4 14.46 -9.85 1.17
CA PRO A 4 13.77 -8.57 1.26
C PRO A 4 12.88 -8.35 0.04
N ILE A 5 11.68 -7.82 0.26
CA ILE A 5 10.70 -7.51 -0.77
C ILE A 5 10.66 -6.00 -0.98
N ILE A 6 10.92 -5.58 -2.21
CA ILE A 6 10.89 -4.17 -2.62
C ILE A 6 9.65 -3.95 -3.49
N ALA A 7 8.79 -3.02 -3.09
CA ALA A 7 7.63 -2.59 -3.84
C ALA A 7 7.94 -1.32 -4.65
N ALA A 8 7.75 -1.38 -5.97
CA ALA A 8 7.80 -0.22 -6.85
C ALA A 8 6.37 0.28 -7.14
N VAL A 9 6.04 1.47 -6.67
CA VAL A 9 4.73 2.11 -6.84
C VAL A 9 4.81 3.16 -7.95
N ASN A 10 4.32 2.79 -9.12
CA ASN A 10 4.32 3.63 -10.32
C ASN A 10 3.03 4.46 -10.50
N GLY A 11 2.14 4.48 -9.50
CA GLY A 11 0.84 5.14 -9.64
C GLY A 11 0.01 5.14 -8.35
N THR A 12 -1.31 5.17 -8.52
CA THR A 12 -2.23 5.21 -7.38
C THR A 12 -2.36 3.83 -6.72
N CYS A 13 -2.00 3.73 -5.44
CA CYS A 13 -2.16 2.55 -4.61
C CYS A 13 -3.24 2.80 -3.56
N VAL A 14 -4.41 2.18 -3.75
CA VAL A 14 -5.56 2.30 -2.86
C VAL A 14 -6.15 0.94 -2.51
N ALA A 15 -6.92 0.90 -1.43
CA ALA A 15 -7.56 -0.30 -0.91
C ALA A 15 -6.54 -1.45 -0.72
N GLY A 16 -6.84 -2.66 -1.20
CA GLY A 16 -5.96 -3.83 -1.12
C GLY A 16 -4.54 -3.62 -1.67
N GLY A 17 -4.34 -2.70 -2.62
CA GLY A 17 -2.99 -2.35 -3.09
C GLY A 17 -2.14 -1.63 -2.04
N PHE A 18 -2.77 -0.86 -1.14
CA PHE A 18 -2.11 -0.23 -0.01
C PHE A 18 -1.85 -1.23 1.13
N GLU A 19 -2.78 -2.15 1.33
CA GLU A 19 -2.63 -3.28 2.27
C GLU A 19 -1.42 -4.17 1.91
N MET A 20 -1.25 -4.47 0.63
CA MET A 20 -0.14 -5.30 0.14
C MET A 20 1.23 -4.65 0.36
N LEU A 21 1.29 -3.32 0.34
CA LEU A 21 2.51 -2.57 0.67
C LEU A 21 2.90 -2.74 2.13
N SER A 22 1.95 -2.96 3.04
CA SER A 22 2.20 -3.19 4.46
C SER A 22 3.18 -4.35 4.71
N SER A 23 3.08 -5.40 3.88
CA SER A 23 3.93 -6.60 3.94
C SER A 23 5.28 -6.48 3.21
N THR A 24 5.62 -5.30 2.66
CA THR A 24 6.91 -5.08 1.97
C THR A 24 7.89 -4.28 2.82
N ASP A 25 9.17 -4.61 2.69
CA ASP A 25 10.25 -4.02 3.49
C ASP A 25 10.64 -2.63 3.02
N ILE A 26 10.67 -2.41 1.69
CA ILE A 26 11.05 -1.14 1.08
C ILE A 26 9.99 -0.77 0.03
N ARG A 27 9.59 0.51 0.04
CA ARG A 27 8.61 1.07 -0.90
C ARG A 27 9.24 2.24 -1.65
N VAL A 28 9.28 2.15 -2.98
CA VAL A 28 9.78 3.21 -3.86
C VAL A 28 8.61 3.72 -4.68
N ALA A 29 8.26 4.99 -4.54
CA ALA A 29 7.11 5.60 -5.19
C ALA A 29 7.53 6.69 -6.16
N VAL A 30 6.83 6.80 -7.31
CA VAL A 30 6.95 7.97 -8.19
C VAL A 30 6.32 9.20 -7.52
N PRO A 31 6.77 10.44 -7.84
CA PRO A 31 6.25 11.65 -7.20
C PRO A 31 4.73 11.83 -7.35
N ASP A 32 4.15 11.35 -8.46
CA ASP A 32 2.71 11.39 -8.74
C ASP A 32 1.92 10.24 -8.08
N ALA A 33 2.58 9.33 -7.36
CA ALA A 33 1.92 8.23 -6.69
C ALA A 33 0.98 8.75 -5.60
N ARG A 34 -0.21 8.17 -5.52
CA ARG A 34 -1.21 8.52 -4.50
C ARG A 34 -1.52 7.31 -3.65
N PHE A 35 -1.45 7.49 -2.34
CA PHE A 35 -1.79 6.50 -1.35
C PHE A 35 -3.05 6.93 -0.63
N ALA A 36 -4.07 6.06 -0.60
CA ALA A 36 -5.28 6.33 0.17
C ALA A 36 -5.95 5.05 0.65
N VAL A 37 -6.49 5.13 1.86
CA VAL A 37 -7.37 4.12 2.44
C VAL A 37 -8.80 4.53 2.09
N MET A 38 -9.47 3.72 1.27
CA MET A 38 -10.81 4.00 0.75
C MET A 38 -11.91 3.26 1.51
N GLU A 39 -11.51 2.38 2.43
CA GLU A 39 -12.35 1.55 3.28
C GLU A 39 -13.25 2.40 4.20
N PRO A 40 -12.74 3.43 4.93
CA PRO A 40 -13.58 4.29 5.76
C PRO A 40 -14.65 5.02 4.95
N LYS A 41 -14.33 5.40 3.71
CA LYS A 41 -15.27 6.05 2.80
C LYS A 41 -16.42 5.13 2.36
N ARG A 42 -16.22 3.82 2.46
CA ARG A 42 -17.22 2.78 2.12
C ARG A 42 -17.89 2.15 3.34
N GLY A 43 -17.66 2.70 4.55
CA GLY A 43 -18.18 2.12 5.79
C GLY A 43 -17.49 0.81 6.19
N LEU A 44 -16.31 0.54 5.62
CA LEU A 44 -15.50 -0.63 5.90
C LEU A 44 -14.31 -0.24 6.79
N PHE A 45 -13.85 -1.20 7.58
CA PHE A 45 -12.65 -1.06 8.40
C PHE A 45 -11.43 -1.52 7.59
N ALA A 46 -10.36 -0.73 7.60
CA ALA A 46 -9.08 -1.13 7.01
C ALA A 46 -8.37 -2.06 8.01
N VAL A 47 -8.18 -3.33 7.63
CA VAL A 47 -7.65 -4.36 8.53
C VAL A 47 -6.13 -4.40 8.59
N SER A 48 -5.43 -3.69 7.71
CA SER A 48 -4.00 -3.89 7.48
C SER A 48 -3.19 -2.59 7.30
N CYS A 49 -3.78 -1.44 7.66
CA CYS A 49 -3.02 -0.20 7.74
C CYS A 49 -2.10 -0.26 8.97
N PRO A 50 -0.77 -0.11 8.82
CA PRO A 50 0.15 0.04 9.95
C PRO A 50 0.02 1.42 10.60
#